data_AF-A0A0K1QAZ5-F1
#
_entry.id   AF-A0A0K1QAZ5-F1
#
_cell.length_a   1.000
_cell.length_b   1.000
_cell.length_c   1.000
_cell.angle_alpha   90.00
_cell.angle_beta   90.00
_cell.angle_gamma   90.00
#
_symmetry.space_group_name_H-M   'P 1'
#
loop_
_entity.id
_entity.type
_entity.pdbx_description
1 polymer ?
#
loop_
_entity_poly.entity_id
_entity_poly.type
_entity_poly.pdbx_seq_one_letter_code
_entity_poly.pdbx_strand_id
1 'polypeptide(L)'
;MTQDEHQRVQRIKEYVLARLREELGNAPRGAQAQLAKRLGVSGAHLSNMLSPNPTRQPGEDFRRKVAAHWGFSYAQMEALALGEEAPVIAPRPVGFRLGPPPINLSGVLAEYAWMPELPQDLREIVREQARLHHRFSGVDYSRDEWQRIVTGLEREVLGLLAWRAQSSTEEDPEALTRRNTTRRPRRARS
;
A
#
# COMPACT_ATOMS: atom_id res chain seq x y z
N MET A 1 -26.95 -7.73 21.99
CA MET A 1 -26.60 -7.17 20.67
C MET A 1 -27.72 -6.26 20.24
N THR A 2 -27.44 -4.98 20.08
CA THR A 2 -28.44 -3.96 19.71
C THR A 2 -28.69 -4.02 18.20
N GLN A 3 -29.87 -3.57 17.75
CA GLN A 3 -30.25 -3.56 16.33
C GLN A 3 -29.22 -2.83 15.45
N ASP A 4 -28.54 -1.82 16.00
CA ASP A 4 -27.43 -1.09 15.37
C ASP A 4 -26.21 -1.96 15.11
N GLU A 5 -25.88 -2.89 16.01
CA GLU A 5 -24.72 -3.78 15.87
C GLU A 5 -24.90 -4.76 14.71
N HIS A 6 -26.13 -5.26 14.52
CA HIS A 6 -26.47 -6.11 13.39
C HIS A 6 -26.39 -5.36 12.06
N GLN A 7 -26.88 -4.12 12.00
CA GLN A 7 -26.76 -3.28 10.80
C GLN A 7 -25.31 -2.93 10.48
N ARG A 8 -24.52 -2.60 11.51
CA ARG A 8 -23.08 -2.33 11.38
C ARG A 8 -22.35 -3.52 10.77
N VAL A 9 -22.55 -4.71 11.32
CA VAL A 9 -21.94 -5.95 10.81
C VAL A 9 -22.36 -6.24 9.37
N GLN A 10 -23.64 -5.99 9.03
CA GLN A 10 -24.14 -6.21 7.69
C GLN A 10 -23.47 -5.30 6.65
N ARG A 11 -23.31 -4.00 6.94
CA ARG A 11 -22.57 -3.06 6.09
C ARG A 11 -21.12 -3.49 5.87
N ILE A 12 -20.45 -3.96 6.93
CA ILE A 12 -19.08 -4.47 6.83
C ILE A 12 -19.01 -5.69 5.91
N LYS A 13 -19.96 -6.62 6.02
CA LYS A 13 -20.01 -7.80 5.14
C LYS A 13 -20.21 -7.41 3.68
N GLU A 14 -21.13 -6.49 3.41
CA GLU A 14 -21.43 -5.99 2.06
C GLU A 14 -20.22 -5.29 1.45
N TYR A 15 -19.56 -4.41 2.21
CA TYR A 15 -18.32 -3.75 1.79
C TYR A 15 -17.23 -4.76 1.39
N VAL A 16 -17.00 -5.76 2.26
CA VAL A 16 -15.98 -6.79 2.01
C VAL A 16 -16.27 -7.56 0.72
N LEU A 17 -17.52 -7.97 0.50
CA LEU A 17 -17.91 -8.70 -0.71
C LEU A 17 -17.85 -7.83 -1.96
N ALA A 18 -18.30 -6.58 -1.89
CA ALA A 18 -18.26 -5.66 -3.03
C ALA A 18 -16.83 -5.42 -3.51
N ARG A 19 -15.92 -5.11 -2.60
CA ARG A 19 -14.51 -4.87 -2.92
C ARG A 19 -13.79 -6.11 -3.43
N LEU A 20 -14.07 -7.29 -2.86
CA LEU A 20 -13.53 -8.56 -3.37
C LEU A 20 -14.02 -8.88 -4.79
N ARG A 21 -15.28 -8.57 -5.11
CA ARG A 21 -15.83 -8.75 -6.47
C ARG A 21 -15.17 -7.79 -7.46
N GLU A 22 -14.92 -6.55 -7.07
CA GLU A 22 -14.19 -5.57 -7.88
C GLU A 22 -12.75 -6.02 -8.14
N GLU A 23 -12.03 -6.46 -7.09
CA GLU A 23 -10.66 -6.95 -7.18
C GLU A 23 -10.55 -8.16 -8.12
N LEU A 24 -11.48 -9.11 -8.01
CA LEU A 24 -11.50 -10.32 -8.84
C LEU A 24 -12.10 -10.11 -10.23
N GLY A 25 -12.91 -9.08 -10.43
CA GLY A 25 -13.52 -8.76 -11.73
C GLY A 25 -12.50 -8.40 -12.81
N ASN A 26 -11.36 -7.83 -12.40
CA ASN A 26 -10.25 -7.45 -13.28
C ASN A 26 -9.06 -8.42 -13.23
N ALA A 27 -9.16 -9.51 -12.46
CA ALA A 27 -8.04 -10.39 -12.18
C ALA A 27 -7.90 -11.52 -13.22
N PRO A 28 -6.67 -12.05 -13.44
CA PRO A 28 -6.46 -13.16 -14.36
C PRO A 28 -7.16 -14.44 -13.90
N ARG A 29 -7.43 -15.35 -14.85
CA ARG A 29 -8.02 -16.66 -14.55
C ARG A 29 -7.17 -17.39 -13.49
N GLY A 30 -7.83 -17.87 -12.44
CA GLY A 30 -7.18 -18.55 -11.32
C GLY A 30 -6.83 -17.64 -10.13
N ALA A 31 -6.96 -16.31 -10.24
CA ALA A 31 -6.73 -15.39 -9.14
C ALA A 31 -7.60 -15.70 -7.90
N GLN A 32 -8.87 -16.09 -8.11
CA GLN A 32 -9.75 -16.50 -7.03
C GLN A 32 -9.22 -17.72 -6.25
N ALA A 33 -8.64 -18.70 -6.94
CA ALA A 33 -8.06 -19.88 -6.29
C ALA A 33 -6.79 -19.52 -5.49
N GLN A 34 -5.97 -18.61 -6.03
CA GLN A 34 -4.80 -18.09 -5.32
C GLN A 34 -5.20 -17.28 -4.09
N LEU A 35 -6.23 -16.43 -4.20
CA LEU A 35 -6.78 -15.66 -3.09
C LEU A 35 -7.33 -16.58 -2.00
N ALA A 36 -8.12 -17.59 -2.39
CA ALA A 36 -8.64 -18.58 -1.45
C ALA A 36 -7.51 -19.28 -0.67
N LYS A 37 -6.44 -19.69 -1.37
CA LYS A 37 -5.24 -20.27 -0.74
C LYS A 37 -4.58 -19.31 0.25
N ARG A 38 -4.43 -18.03 -0.10
CA ARG A 38 -3.84 -16.99 0.76
C ARG A 38 -4.68 -16.72 2.01
N LEU A 39 -6.00 -16.72 1.85
CA LEU A 39 -6.97 -16.53 2.94
C LEU A 39 -7.20 -17.81 3.76
N GLY A 40 -6.58 -18.94 3.40
CA GLY A 40 -6.76 -20.21 4.09
C GLY A 40 -8.20 -20.75 4.02
N VAL A 41 -8.92 -20.47 2.95
CA VAL A 41 -10.28 -20.97 2.69
C VAL A 41 -10.31 -21.82 1.42
N SER A 42 -11.30 -22.72 1.32
CA SER A 42 -11.47 -23.49 0.08
C SER A 42 -11.97 -22.58 -1.05
N GLY A 43 -11.52 -22.86 -2.29
CA GLY A 43 -11.96 -22.10 -3.47
C GLY A 43 -13.48 -22.12 -3.66
N ALA A 44 -14.12 -23.27 -3.37
CA ALA A 44 -15.57 -23.41 -3.38
C ALA A 44 -16.27 -22.53 -2.32
N HIS A 45 -15.69 -22.43 -1.12
CA HIS A 45 -16.23 -21.56 -0.07
C HIS A 45 -16.19 -20.09 -0.50
N LEU A 46 -15.07 -19.65 -1.06
CA LEU A 46 -14.94 -18.28 -1.60
C LEU A 46 -15.90 -18.04 -2.77
N SER A 47 -16.03 -19.01 -3.68
CA SER A 47 -16.96 -18.91 -4.81
C SER A 47 -18.42 -18.76 -4.38
N ASN A 48 -18.83 -19.51 -3.35
CA ASN A 48 -20.20 -19.45 -2.81
C ASN A 48 -20.50 -18.16 -2.03
N MET A 49 -19.48 -17.47 -1.54
CA MET A 49 -19.62 -16.15 -0.90
C MET A 49 -19.70 -15.02 -1.93
N LEU A 50 -18.99 -15.15 -3.05
CA LEU A 50 -18.91 -14.12 -4.08
C LEU A 50 -19.99 -14.24 -5.16
N SER A 51 -20.71 -15.38 -5.21
CA SER A 51 -21.81 -15.60 -6.15
C SER A 51 -22.86 -14.47 -6.07
N PRO A 52 -23.59 -14.20 -7.16
CA PRO A 52 -24.66 -13.21 -7.16
C PRO A 52 -25.77 -13.53 -6.15
N ASN A 53 -26.01 -14.83 -5.90
CA ASN A 53 -26.86 -15.33 -4.82
C ASN A 53 -25.98 -16.04 -3.77
N PRO A 54 -25.43 -15.31 -2.78
CA PRO A 54 -24.52 -15.89 -1.80
C PRO A 54 -25.27 -16.83 -0.86
N THR A 55 -24.83 -18.08 -0.78
CA THR A 55 -25.36 -19.06 0.19
C THR A 55 -24.67 -18.97 1.55
N ARG A 56 -23.55 -18.23 1.62
CA ARG A 56 -22.77 -18.02 2.84
C ARG A 56 -22.39 -16.57 2.99
N GLN A 57 -22.43 -16.10 4.23
CA GLN A 57 -22.00 -14.76 4.61
C GLN A 57 -20.57 -14.83 5.16
N PRO A 58 -19.74 -13.79 4.92
CA PRO A 58 -18.40 -13.75 5.47
C PRO A 58 -18.44 -13.65 7.00
N GLY A 59 -17.86 -14.63 7.67
CA GLY A 59 -17.68 -14.64 9.12
C GLY A 59 -16.66 -13.59 9.58
N GLU A 60 -16.57 -13.36 10.88
CA GLU A 60 -15.60 -12.40 11.43
C GLU A 60 -14.14 -12.78 11.14
N ASP A 61 -13.77 -14.05 11.31
CA ASP A 61 -12.42 -14.54 10.99
C ASP A 61 -12.06 -14.31 9.52
N PHE A 62 -13.01 -14.57 8.61
CA PHE A 62 -12.81 -14.30 7.18
C PHE A 62 -12.59 -12.80 6.93
N ARG A 63 -13.41 -11.94 7.52
CA ARG A 63 -13.28 -10.48 7.42
C ARG A 63 -11.93 -9.98 7.95
N ARG A 64 -11.43 -10.53 9.06
CA ARG A 64 -10.09 -10.21 9.60
C ARG A 64 -8.96 -10.63 8.65
N LYS A 65 -9.06 -11.84 8.07
CA LYS A 65 -8.08 -12.32 7.09
C LYS A 65 -8.06 -11.47 5.82
N VAL A 66 -9.23 -11.01 5.37
CA VAL A 66 -9.33 -10.08 4.23
C VAL A 66 -8.75 -8.71 4.56
N ALA A 67 -9.02 -8.16 5.75
CA ALA A 67 -8.38 -6.91 6.20
C ALA A 67 -6.85 -7.02 6.17
N ALA A 68 -6.30 -8.11 6.71
CA ALA A 68 -4.87 -8.38 6.69
C ALA A 68 -4.33 -8.57 5.25
N HIS A 69 -5.10 -9.19 4.36
CA HIS A 69 -4.75 -9.32 2.95
C HIS A 69 -4.60 -7.96 2.25
N TRP A 70 -5.48 -7.01 2.57
CA TRP A 70 -5.43 -5.63 2.06
C TRP A 70 -4.44 -4.73 2.81
N GLY A 71 -3.74 -5.24 3.82
CA GLY A 71 -2.79 -4.45 4.62
C GLY A 71 -3.44 -3.50 5.63
N PHE A 72 -4.71 -3.73 5.99
CA PHE A 72 -5.43 -2.95 7.00
C PHE A 72 -5.56 -3.70 8.32
N SER A 73 -5.66 -2.93 9.41
CA SER A 73 -6.25 -3.46 10.64
C SER A 73 -7.75 -3.69 10.44
N TYR A 74 -8.31 -4.62 11.20
CA TYR A 74 -9.76 -4.89 11.16
C TYR A 74 -10.58 -3.63 11.47
N ALA A 75 -10.17 -2.83 12.45
CA ALA A 75 -10.82 -1.57 12.80
C ALA A 75 -10.80 -0.53 11.65
N GLN A 76 -9.71 -0.42 10.91
CA GLN A 76 -9.64 0.46 9.74
C GLN A 76 -10.59 0.00 8.62
N MET A 77 -10.68 -1.30 8.39
CA MET A 77 -11.63 -1.85 7.42
C MET A 77 -13.09 -1.60 7.88
N GLU A 78 -13.39 -1.69 9.17
CA GLU A 78 -14.71 -1.33 9.70
C GLU A 78 -15.03 0.15 9.49
N ALA A 79 -14.09 1.06 9.79
CA ALA A 79 -14.25 2.50 9.55
C ALA A 79 -14.53 2.80 8.07
N LEU A 80 -13.75 2.19 7.15
CA LEU A 80 -13.96 2.32 5.71
C LEU A 80 -15.33 1.81 5.26
N ALA A 81 -15.78 0.68 5.80
CA ALA A 81 -17.09 0.11 5.47
C ALA A 81 -18.26 0.95 5.98
N LEU A 82 -18.05 1.76 7.02
CA LEU A 82 -19.05 2.64 7.61
C LEU A 82 -19.02 4.06 7.01
N GLY A 83 -18.09 4.34 6.10
CA GLY A 83 -17.93 5.66 5.50
C GLY A 83 -17.31 6.69 6.46
N GLU A 84 -16.68 6.22 7.54
CA GLU A 84 -15.92 7.07 8.44
C GLU A 84 -14.55 7.37 7.81
N GLU A 85 -14.08 8.62 7.94
CA GLU A 85 -12.76 9.02 7.49
C GLU A 85 -11.73 8.18 8.25
N ALA A 86 -11.08 7.23 7.56
CA ALA A 86 -10.12 6.35 8.20
C ALA A 86 -9.06 7.23 8.88
N PRO A 87 -8.73 7.02 10.17
CA PRO A 87 -7.70 7.82 10.82
C PRO A 87 -6.45 7.72 9.96
N VAL A 88 -5.97 8.87 9.50
CA VAL A 88 -4.72 9.02 8.74
C VAL A 88 -3.59 8.64 9.69
N ILE A 89 -3.35 7.33 9.81
CA ILE A 89 -2.13 6.83 10.41
C ILE A 89 -1.07 7.19 9.39
N ALA A 90 -0.21 8.15 9.75
CA ALA A 90 1.03 8.47 9.06
C ALA A 90 1.64 7.19 8.49
N PRO A 91 2.22 7.21 7.27
CA PRO A 91 2.64 6.02 6.55
C PRO A 91 3.62 5.22 7.41
N ARG A 92 3.09 4.30 8.22
CA ARG A 92 3.87 3.21 8.78
C ARG A 92 4.24 2.38 7.56
N PRO A 93 5.53 2.06 7.37
CA PRO A 93 5.93 1.20 6.26
C PRO A 93 5.09 -0.05 6.40
N VAL A 94 4.22 -0.25 5.40
CA VAL A 94 3.26 -1.34 5.40
C VAL A 94 4.11 -2.59 5.53
N GLY A 95 3.94 -3.29 6.65
CA GLY A 95 4.51 -4.60 6.88
C GLY A 95 3.89 -5.63 5.93
N PHE A 96 3.96 -5.40 4.62
CA PHE A 96 4.02 -6.48 3.66
C PHE A 96 5.27 -7.25 4.06
N ARG A 97 5.11 -8.33 4.82
CA ARG A 97 6.18 -9.28 5.03
C ARG A 97 6.47 -9.90 3.66
N LEU A 98 7.25 -9.20 2.85
CA LEU A 98 7.99 -9.83 1.78
C LEU A 98 8.74 -10.98 2.46
N GLY A 99 8.60 -12.18 1.88
CA GLY A 99 9.35 -13.34 2.36
C GLY A 99 10.85 -13.02 2.43
N PRO A 100 11.64 -13.89 3.06
CA PRO A 100 13.09 -13.69 3.08
C PRO A 100 13.61 -13.40 1.66
N PRO A 101 14.51 -12.41 1.50
CA PRO A 101 15.07 -12.09 0.19
C PRO A 101 15.71 -13.35 -0.40
N PRO A 102 15.74 -13.48 -1.74
CA PRO A 102 16.43 -14.60 -2.37
C PRO A 102 17.93 -14.54 -2.05
N ILE A 103 18.61 -15.69 -2.15
CA ILE A 103 19.97 -15.88 -1.61
C ILE A 103 20.96 -14.88 -2.22
N ASN A 104 20.90 -14.65 -3.54
CA ASN A 104 21.81 -13.72 -4.20
C ASN A 104 21.56 -12.28 -3.77
N LEU A 105 20.31 -11.84 -3.71
CA LEU A 105 19.97 -10.51 -3.20
C LEU A 105 20.40 -10.33 -1.74
N SER A 106 20.18 -11.32 -0.89
CA SER A 106 20.57 -11.26 0.52
C SER A 106 22.07 -11.10 0.68
N GLY A 107 22.87 -11.81 -0.12
CA GLY A 107 24.33 -11.68 -0.13
C GLY A 107 24.76 -10.28 -0.55
N VAL A 108 24.22 -9.78 -1.66
CA VAL A 108 24.53 -8.43 -2.15
C VAL A 108 24.16 -7.39 -1.10
N LEU A 109 22.95 -7.39 -0.54
CA LEU A 109 22.53 -6.38 0.44
C LEU A 109 23.35 -6.36 1.73
N ALA A 110 23.95 -7.50 2.12
CA ALA A 110 24.82 -7.59 3.29
C ALA A 110 26.22 -7.01 3.03
N GLU A 111 26.75 -7.21 1.82
CA GLU A 111 28.08 -6.78 1.40
C GLU A 111 28.08 -5.39 0.72
N TYR A 112 26.90 -4.86 0.39
CA TYR A 112 26.77 -3.64 -0.40
C TYR A 112 27.32 -2.40 0.33
N ALA A 113 28.27 -1.74 -0.30
CA ALA A 113 28.87 -0.50 0.17
C ALA A 113 28.00 0.71 -0.21
N TRP A 114 27.06 1.06 0.67
CA TRP A 114 26.15 2.20 0.50
C TRP A 114 26.88 3.53 0.40
N MET A 115 26.38 4.43 -0.44
CA MET A 115 26.83 5.80 -0.51
C MET A 115 26.56 6.53 0.83
N PRO A 116 27.56 7.26 1.38
CA PRO A 116 27.42 7.93 2.68
C PRO A 116 26.34 9.01 2.67
N GLU A 117 26.04 9.58 1.50
CA GLU A 117 25.03 10.62 1.30
C GLU A 117 23.60 10.09 1.44
N LEU A 118 23.39 8.77 1.35
CA LEU A 118 22.07 8.17 1.43
C LEU A 118 21.68 7.91 2.90
N PRO A 119 20.64 8.58 3.45
CA PRO A 119 20.17 8.35 4.81
C PRO A 119 19.67 6.92 5.03
N GLN A 120 19.74 6.43 6.27
CA GLN A 120 19.38 5.06 6.61
C GLN A 120 17.94 4.69 6.19
N ASP A 121 16.97 5.58 6.42
CA ASP A 121 15.57 5.35 6.05
C ASP A 121 15.40 5.11 4.55
N LEU A 122 16.18 5.81 3.73
CA LEU A 122 16.15 5.65 2.28
C LEU A 122 16.86 4.38 1.82
N ARG A 123 17.88 3.92 2.54
CA ARG A 123 18.50 2.59 2.31
C ARG A 123 17.48 1.48 2.54
N GLU A 124 16.62 1.61 3.55
CA GLU A 124 15.53 0.66 3.77
C GLU A 124 14.52 0.64 2.61
N ILE A 125 14.20 1.81 2.06
CA ILE A 125 13.35 1.91 0.86
C ILE A 125 14.02 1.23 -0.33
N VAL A 126 15.32 1.45 -0.58
CA VAL A 126 16.04 0.78 -1.67
C VAL A 126 16.03 -0.74 -1.50
N ARG A 127 16.26 -1.24 -0.28
CA ARG A 127 16.18 -2.68 0.03
C ARG A 127 14.79 -3.24 -0.27
N GLU A 128 13.74 -2.51 0.10
CA GLU A 128 12.36 -2.93 -0.14
C GLU A 128 12.02 -2.92 -1.64
N GLN A 129 12.44 -1.88 -2.37
CA GLN A 129 12.30 -1.82 -3.83
C GLN A 129 13.01 -2.98 -4.53
N ALA A 130 14.23 -3.35 -4.11
CA ALA A 130 14.94 -4.50 -4.66
C ALA A 130 14.18 -5.83 -4.41
N ARG A 131 13.56 -6.00 -3.22
CA ARG A 131 12.72 -7.17 -2.95
C ARG A 131 11.43 -7.18 -3.79
N LEU A 132 10.84 -6.02 -4.03
CA LEU A 132 9.69 -5.89 -4.93
C LEU A 132 10.09 -6.23 -6.37
N HIS A 133 11.26 -5.79 -6.83
CA HIS A 133 11.79 -6.14 -8.14
C HIS A 133 11.88 -7.66 -8.33
N HIS A 134 12.43 -8.38 -7.34
CA HIS A 134 12.44 -9.85 -7.33
C HIS A 134 11.02 -10.43 -7.38
N ARG A 135 10.11 -9.93 -6.54
CA ARG A 135 8.74 -10.43 -6.45
C ARG A 135 7.97 -10.30 -7.76
N PHE A 136 8.14 -9.19 -8.49
CA PHE A 136 7.43 -8.93 -9.73
C PHE A 136 8.08 -9.60 -10.94
N SER A 137 9.42 -9.67 -10.99
CA SER A 137 10.13 -10.40 -12.05
C SER A 137 10.03 -11.91 -11.90
N GLY A 138 9.98 -12.42 -10.65
CA GLY A 138 10.03 -13.84 -10.34
C GLY A 138 11.41 -14.48 -10.59
N VAL A 139 12.44 -13.68 -10.83
CA VAL A 139 13.78 -14.14 -11.20
C VAL A 139 14.77 -13.73 -10.11
N ASP A 140 15.49 -14.71 -9.54
CA ASP A 140 16.67 -14.43 -8.72
C ASP A 140 17.88 -14.21 -9.62
N TYR A 141 18.22 -12.94 -9.83
CA TYR A 141 19.36 -12.55 -10.66
C TYR A 141 20.69 -13.01 -10.05
N SER A 142 21.75 -12.98 -10.86
CA SER A 142 23.12 -13.18 -10.36
C SER A 142 23.51 -12.05 -9.41
N ARG A 143 24.55 -12.26 -8.59
CA ARG A 143 25.06 -11.24 -7.68
C ARG A 143 25.43 -9.94 -8.39
N ASP A 144 26.15 -10.04 -9.52
CA ASP A 144 26.58 -8.87 -10.30
C ASP A 144 25.39 -8.05 -10.81
N GLU A 145 24.33 -8.74 -11.25
CA GLU A 145 23.14 -8.08 -11.76
C GLU A 145 22.33 -7.45 -10.62
N TRP A 146 22.22 -8.14 -9.48
CA TRP A 146 21.64 -7.54 -8.27
C TRP A 146 22.41 -6.30 -7.81
N GLN A 147 23.75 -6.33 -7.89
CA GLN A 147 24.57 -5.18 -7.54
C GLN A 147 24.29 -3.99 -8.47
N ARG A 148 24.16 -4.22 -9.78
CA ARG A 148 23.74 -3.18 -10.74
C ARG A 148 22.36 -2.63 -10.42
N ILE A 149 21.38 -3.49 -10.15
CA ILE A 149 20.01 -3.08 -9.82
C ILE A 149 20.00 -2.21 -8.56
N VAL A 150 20.64 -2.66 -7.48
CA VAL A 150 20.72 -1.91 -6.22
C VAL A 150 21.43 -0.56 -6.41
N THR A 151 22.51 -0.53 -7.22
CA THR A 151 23.21 0.72 -7.56
C THR A 151 22.32 1.69 -8.35
N GLY A 152 21.52 1.17 -9.28
CA GLY A 152 20.53 1.97 -10.03
C GLY A 152 19.51 2.60 -9.09
N LEU A 153 18.90 1.80 -8.21
CA LEU A 153 17.92 2.26 -7.23
C LEU A 153 18.51 3.31 -6.26
N GLU A 154 19.73 3.09 -5.77
CA GLU A 154 20.43 4.06 -4.92
C GLU A 154 20.63 5.41 -5.63
N ARG A 155 21.07 5.40 -6.89
CA ARG A 155 21.26 6.61 -7.69
C ARG A 155 19.98 7.35 -7.98
N GLU A 156 18.89 6.64 -8.25
CA GLU A 156 17.57 7.25 -8.45
C GLU A 156 17.10 7.99 -7.19
N VAL A 157 17.30 7.38 -6.02
CA VAL A 157 16.92 8.00 -4.75
C VAL A 157 17.78 9.23 -4.44
N LEU A 158 19.09 9.15 -4.68
CA LEU A 158 19.98 10.32 -4.55
C LEU A 158 19.62 11.43 -5.54
N GLY A 159 19.26 11.07 -6.78
CA GLY A 159 18.77 12.02 -7.78
C GLY A 159 17.50 12.74 -7.33
N LEU A 160 16.56 12.00 -6.72
CA LEU A 160 15.34 12.58 -6.15
C LEU A 160 15.64 13.54 -4.99
N LEU A 161 16.61 13.20 -4.12
CA LEU A 161 17.05 14.09 -3.04
C LEU A 161 17.68 15.38 -3.58
N ALA A 162 18.57 15.26 -4.56
CA ALA A 162 19.22 16.41 -5.19
C ALA A 162 18.19 17.33 -5.85
N TRP A 163 17.23 16.77 -6.57
CA TRP A 163 16.14 17.52 -7.18
C TRP A 163 15.28 18.25 -6.15
N ARG A 164 14.93 17.59 -5.03
CA ARG A 164 14.18 18.23 -3.94
C ARG A 164 14.94 19.39 -3.33
N ALA A 165 16.23 19.23 -3.06
CA ALA A 165 17.06 20.31 -2.49
C ALA A 165 17.10 21.55 -3.40
N GLN A 166 17.18 21.36 -4.72
CA GLN A 166 17.12 22.47 -5.69
C GLN A 166 15.74 23.14 -5.68
N SER A 167 14.65 22.36 -5.71
CA SER A 167 13.29 22.88 -5.73
C SER A 167 12.91 23.66 -4.46
N SER A 168 13.46 23.30 -3.29
CA SER A 168 13.22 24.02 -2.03
C SER A 168 14.02 25.32 -1.90
N THR A 169 15.03 25.53 -2.75
CA THR A 169 15.86 26.75 -2.73
C THR A 169 15.28 27.85 -3.63
N GLU A 170 14.33 27.52 -4.53
CA GLU A 170 13.66 28.47 -5.43
C GLU A 170 12.32 29.03 -4.90
N GLU A 171 11.94 28.77 -3.64
CA GLU A 171 10.85 29.54 -3.02
C GLU A 171 11.34 30.94 -2.65
N ASP A 172 11.32 31.82 -3.65
CA ASP A 172 11.56 33.25 -3.52
C ASP A 172 10.62 33.85 -2.43
N PRO A 173 11.15 34.33 -1.29
CA PRO A 173 10.34 34.90 -0.23
C PRO A 173 9.54 36.14 -0.68
N GLU A 174 9.92 36.79 -1.80
CA GLU A 174 9.12 37.86 -2.39
C GLU A 174 7.79 37.38 -3.01
N ALA A 175 7.74 36.15 -3.54
CA ALA A 175 6.54 35.62 -4.21
C ALA A 175 5.40 35.35 -3.23
N LEU A 176 5.72 34.94 -2.00
CA LEU A 176 4.77 34.77 -0.89
C LEU A 176 4.21 36.12 -0.40
N THR A 177 5.02 37.17 -0.43
CA THR A 177 4.63 38.52 0.02
C THR A 177 3.64 39.18 -0.96
N ARG A 178 3.79 38.93 -2.26
CA ARG A 178 2.90 39.45 -3.31
C ARG A 178 1.52 38.79 -3.33
N ARG A 179 1.39 37.53 -2.88
CA ARG A 179 0.07 36.82 -2.84
C ARG A 179 -0.86 37.31 -1.73
N ASN A 180 -0.32 37.85 -0.63
CA ASN A 180 -1.15 38.29 0.51
C ASN A 180 -1.67 39.73 0.39
N THR A 181 -1.17 40.53 -0.56
CA THR A 181 -1.55 41.95 -0.71
C THR A 181 -2.69 42.21 -1.70
N THR A 182 -3.16 41.21 -2.46
CA THR A 182 -4.22 41.40 -3.47
C THR A 182 -5.65 41.09 -2.98
N ARG A 183 -5.86 40.86 -1.69
CA ARG A 183 -7.22 40.70 -1.11
C ARG A 183 -7.82 42.07 -0.77
N ARG A 184 -8.21 42.83 -1.81
CA ARG A 184 -8.97 44.08 -1.64
C ARG A 184 -10.35 43.80 -1.00
N PRO A 185 -10.79 44.60 -0.01
CA PRO A 185 -12.11 44.48 0.57
C PRO A 185 -13.18 44.95 -0.41
N ARG A 186 -14.15 44.08 -0.69
CA ARG A 186 -15.32 44.33 -1.52
C ARG A 186 -16.24 45.30 -0.75
N ARG A 187 -16.27 46.58 -1.18
CA ARG A 187 -17.19 47.61 -0.67
C ARG A 187 -18.63 47.09 -0.72
N ALA A 188 -19.29 47.08 0.44
CA ALA A 188 -20.74 47.03 0.54
C ALA A 188 -21.31 48.37 0.04
N ARG A 189 -22.27 48.31 -0.89
CA ARG A 189 -23.14 49.44 -1.24
C ARG A 189 -24.50 49.17 -0.59
N SER A 190 -24.91 50.08 0.27
CA SER A 190 -26.32 50.33 0.62
C SER A 190 -26.82 51.48 -0.23
#